data_AF-A0A368G121-F1
#
_entry.id   AF-A0A368G121-F1
#
_cell.length_a   1.000
_cell.length_b   1.000
_cell.length_c   1.000
_cell.angle_alpha   90.00
_cell.angle_beta   90.00
_cell.angle_gamma   90.00
#
_symmetry.space_group_name_H-M   'P 1'
#
loop_
_entity.id
_entity.type
_entity.pdbx_description
1 polymer ?
#
loop_
_entity_poly.entity_id
_entity_poly.type
_entity_poly.pdbx_seq_one_letter_code
_entity_poly.pdbx_strand_id
1 'polypeptide(L)'
;LEVYKRKRYFFCGSCNAHLREWRDLCENEQCSLYRLVDHVSIKRTKSTQRIEVHVVNIIPQLSDVLIDHVRGIIAFHRSIHEQGEGYGSHRSDVRSFDGYRAAIETRDDFNENRLGVLLSVSVDGFTPRRILRFE
;
A
#
# COMPACT_ATOMS: atom_id res chain seq x y z
N LEU A 1 -12.92 -10.34 2.92
CA LEU A 1 -12.01 -9.69 3.89
C LEU A 1 -11.04 -10.68 4.55
N GLU A 2 -11.45 -11.92 4.84
CA GLU A 2 -10.58 -12.95 5.45
C GLU A 2 -9.31 -13.27 4.63
N VAL A 3 -9.41 -13.29 3.30
CA VAL A 3 -8.27 -13.56 2.40
C VAL A 3 -7.13 -12.55 2.61
N TYR A 4 -7.46 -11.29 2.94
CA TYR A 4 -6.48 -10.23 3.21
C TYR A 4 -6.09 -10.16 4.69
N LYS A 5 -6.61 -11.03 5.56
CA LYS A 5 -6.34 -11.07 7.02
C LYS A 5 -6.30 -9.66 7.65
N ARG A 6 -7.27 -8.81 7.27
CA ARG A 6 -7.31 -7.40 7.67
C ARG A 6 -7.42 -7.29 9.19
N LYS A 7 -6.47 -6.60 9.82
CA LYS A 7 -6.55 -6.15 11.21
C LYS A 7 -6.66 -4.64 11.25
N ARG A 8 -7.49 -4.12 12.14
CA ARG A 8 -7.72 -2.68 12.32
C ARG A 8 -7.21 -2.28 13.68
N TYR A 9 -6.47 -1.18 13.72
CA TYR A 9 -6.02 -0.55 14.94
C TYR A 9 -6.49 0.90 14.93
N PHE A 10 -6.86 1.40 16.10
CA PHE A 10 -7.42 2.73 16.24
C PHE A 10 -6.55 3.53 17.19
N PHE A 11 -6.28 4.78 16.82
CA PHE A 11 -5.47 5.68 17.64
C PHE A 11 -6.14 7.06 17.73
N CYS A 12 -5.89 7.74 18.83
CA CYS A 12 -6.28 9.14 19.00
C CYS A 12 -5.51 10.01 18.00
N GLY A 13 -6.21 10.81 17.20
CA GLY A 13 -5.58 11.70 16.21
C GLY A 13 -4.86 12.90 16.80
N SER A 14 -4.94 13.12 18.12
CA SER A 14 -4.19 14.18 18.80
C SER A 14 -2.95 13.67 19.53
N CYS A 15 -3.07 12.61 20.33
CA CYS A 15 -1.98 12.11 21.17
C CYS A 15 -1.42 10.75 20.73
N ASN A 16 -1.95 10.17 19.65
CA ASN A 16 -1.57 8.84 19.13
C ASN A 16 -1.72 7.68 20.12
N ALA A 17 -2.42 7.88 21.25
CA ALA A 17 -2.72 6.81 22.19
C ALA A 17 -3.63 5.76 21.53
N HIS A 18 -3.36 4.48 21.82
CA HIS A 18 -4.16 3.36 21.32
C HIS A 18 -5.59 3.40 21.87
N LEU A 19 -6.57 3.14 21.01
CA LEU A 19 -7.99 3.01 21.31
C LEU A 19 -8.37 1.54 21.11
N ARG A 20 -9.15 0.94 22.02
CA ARG A 20 -9.46 -0.50 21.94
C ARG A 20 -10.44 -0.79 20.80
N GLU A 21 -11.43 0.07 20.67
CA GLU A 21 -12.48 0.02 19.65
C GLU A 21 -12.54 1.31 18.84
N TRP A 22 -13.15 1.22 17.65
CA TRP A 22 -13.26 2.37 16.75
C TRP A 22 -14.06 3.54 17.31
N ARG A 23 -14.89 3.31 18.34
CA ARG A 23 -15.71 4.33 19.03
C ARG A 23 -15.14 4.81 20.35
N ASP A 24 -14.05 4.21 20.84
CA ASP A 24 -13.51 4.52 22.16
C ASP A 24 -13.05 5.97 22.26
N LEU A 25 -13.08 6.49 23.48
CA LEU A 25 -12.57 7.81 23.80
C LEU A 25 -11.10 7.73 24.14
N CYS A 26 -10.39 8.85 23.98
CA CYS A 26 -9.03 8.93 24.47
C CYS A 26 -9.05 8.86 26.01
N GLU A 27 -8.35 7.86 26.56
CA GLU A 27 -8.19 7.66 28.01
C GLU A 27 -6.98 8.43 28.58
N ASN A 28 -6.17 9.09 27.73
CA ASN A 28 -5.03 9.88 28.17
C ASN A 28 -5.50 11.23 28.72
N GLU A 29 -5.40 11.43 30.03
CA GLU A 29 -5.82 12.64 30.77
C GLU A 29 -5.14 13.93 30.28
N GLN A 30 -3.94 13.81 29.71
CA GLN A 30 -3.19 14.96 29.18
C GLN A 30 -3.57 15.30 27.74
N CYS A 31 -4.45 14.53 27.12
CA CYS A 31 -4.86 14.75 25.74
C CYS A 31 -5.95 15.82 25.66
N SER A 32 -5.84 16.73 24.69
CA SER A 32 -6.88 17.70 24.36
C SER A 32 -8.20 17.06 23.92
N LEU A 33 -8.23 15.74 23.68
CA LEU A 33 -9.39 14.92 23.34
C LEU A 33 -9.81 13.98 24.49
N TYR A 34 -9.24 14.11 25.68
CA TYR A 34 -9.57 13.28 26.85
C TYR A 34 -11.06 13.35 27.16
N ARG A 35 -11.75 12.20 27.10
CA ARG A 35 -13.18 12.04 27.45
C ARG A 35 -14.15 13.09 26.88
N LEU A 36 -13.80 13.80 25.80
CA LEU A 36 -14.64 14.85 25.21
C LEU A 36 -15.87 14.24 24.52
N VAL A 37 -16.94 14.08 25.31
CA VAL A 37 -18.30 13.72 24.86
C VAL A 37 -19.37 14.54 25.60
N ASP A 38 -19.05 15.36 26.61
CA ASP A 38 -20.11 16.06 27.34
C ASP A 38 -20.67 17.33 26.67
N HIS A 39 -19.96 17.96 25.71
CA HIS A 39 -20.39 19.30 25.21
C HIS A 39 -20.29 19.59 23.70
N VAL A 40 -19.84 18.69 22.83
CA VAL A 40 -19.66 19.01 21.39
C VAL A 40 -20.44 18.05 20.52
N SER A 41 -21.50 18.51 19.84
CA SER A 41 -22.41 17.70 19.01
C SER A 41 -21.67 16.69 18.09
N ILE A 42 -21.93 15.41 18.34
CA ILE A 42 -20.97 14.31 18.17
C ILE A 42 -21.07 13.58 16.81
N LYS A 43 -21.76 14.14 15.81
CA LYS A 43 -22.02 13.39 14.56
C LYS A 43 -21.01 13.64 13.44
N ARG A 44 -20.30 14.77 13.42
CA ARG A 44 -19.41 15.14 12.30
C ARG A 44 -17.91 15.16 12.63
N THR A 45 -17.53 15.33 13.89
CA THR A 45 -16.11 15.46 14.31
C THR A 45 -15.44 14.12 14.65
N LYS A 46 -16.24 13.04 14.83
CA LYS A 46 -15.75 11.75 15.34
C LYS A 46 -14.81 10.99 14.39
N SER A 47 -14.94 11.16 13.07
CA SER A 47 -14.11 10.45 12.09
C SER A 47 -12.78 11.15 11.81
N THR A 48 -12.72 12.49 11.90
CA THR A 48 -11.53 13.29 11.57
C THR A 48 -10.48 13.39 12.68
N GLN A 49 -10.82 13.00 13.92
CA GLN A 49 -9.92 13.06 15.07
C GLN A 49 -9.32 11.70 15.45
N ARG A 50 -9.37 10.72 14.56
CA ARG A 50 -8.90 9.35 14.80
C ARG A 50 -8.02 8.90 13.65
N ILE A 51 -6.99 8.15 13.99
CA ILE A 51 -6.15 7.49 13.01
C ILE A 51 -6.59 6.04 12.98
N GLU A 52 -7.05 5.58 11.83
CA GLU A 52 -7.32 4.17 11.58
C GLU A 52 -6.14 3.56 10.81
N VAL A 53 -5.51 2.54 11.38
CA VAL A 53 -4.43 1.81 10.74
C VAL A 53 -4.94 0.44 10.34
N HIS A 54 -4.77 0.13 9.06
CA HIS A 54 -5.13 -1.16 8.49
C HIS A 54 -3.87 -1.97 8.23
N VAL A 55 -3.75 -3.12 8.87
CA VAL A 55 -2.75 -4.11 8.52
C VAL A 55 -3.40 -5.16 7.65
N VAL A 56 -2.91 -5.32 6.42
CA VAL A 56 -3.45 -6.24 5.43
C VAL A 56 -2.34 -7.14 4.88
N ASN A 57 -2.69 -8.39 4.61
CA ASN A 57 -1.86 -9.30 3.82
C ASN A 57 -1.91 -8.85 2.35
N ILE A 58 -0.80 -8.35 1.82
CA ILE A 58 -0.73 -7.82 0.47
C ILE A 58 -0.67 -8.91 -0.61
N ILE A 59 -0.26 -10.14 -0.26
CA ILE A 59 -0.02 -11.24 -1.21
C ILE A 59 -1.19 -11.45 -2.18
N PRO A 60 -2.46 -11.55 -1.76
CA PRO A 60 -3.57 -11.76 -2.68
C PRO A 60 -3.75 -10.61 -3.68
N GLN A 61 -3.49 -9.37 -3.25
CA GLN A 61 -3.53 -8.20 -4.14
C GLN A 61 -2.43 -8.29 -5.20
N LEU A 62 -1.21 -8.68 -4.80
CA LEU A 62 -0.09 -8.82 -5.73
C LEU A 62 -0.34 -9.96 -6.71
N SER A 63 -0.86 -11.10 -6.26
CA SER A 63 -1.21 -12.21 -7.14
C SER A 63 -2.21 -11.80 -8.21
N ASP A 64 -3.30 -11.11 -7.83
CA ASP A 64 -4.29 -10.62 -8.79
C ASP A 64 -3.66 -9.66 -9.81
N VAL A 65 -2.88 -8.67 -9.35
CA VAL A 65 -2.24 -7.67 -10.22
C VAL A 65 -1.22 -8.32 -11.17
N LEU A 66 -0.41 -9.25 -10.68
CA LEU A 66 0.59 -9.93 -11.49
C LEU A 66 -0.08 -10.78 -12.59
N ILE A 67 -1.16 -11.49 -12.26
CA ILE A 67 -1.89 -12.31 -13.23
C ILE A 67 -2.57 -11.43 -14.28
N ASP A 68 -3.28 -10.38 -13.85
CA ASP A 68 -4.00 -9.46 -14.74
C ASP A 68 -3.06 -8.78 -15.75
N HIS A 69 -1.81 -8.54 -15.35
CA HIS A 69 -0.84 -7.80 -16.15
C HIS A 69 0.32 -8.66 -16.70
N VAL A 70 0.28 -9.99 -16.53
CA VAL A 70 1.41 -10.89 -16.83
C VAL A 70 1.95 -10.73 -18.25
N ARG A 71 1.07 -10.58 -19.24
CA ARG A 71 1.47 -10.40 -20.64
C ARG A 71 2.21 -9.09 -20.88
N GLY A 72 1.76 -8.02 -20.24
CA GLY A 72 2.39 -6.71 -20.30
C GLY A 72 3.75 -6.70 -19.60
N ILE A 73 3.85 -7.38 -18.47
CA ILE A 73 5.10 -7.58 -17.73
C ILE A 73 6.11 -8.31 -18.62
N ILE A 74 5.75 -9.46 -19.19
CA ILE A 74 6.66 -10.22 -20.09
C ILE A 74 7.11 -9.37 -21.29
N ALA A 75 6.19 -8.63 -21.91
CA ALA A 75 6.52 -7.75 -23.03
C ALA A 75 7.48 -6.63 -22.64
N PHE A 76 7.31 -6.04 -21.47
CA PHE A 76 8.20 -5.02 -20.94
C PHE A 76 9.61 -5.57 -20.68
N HIS A 77 9.72 -6.72 -20.02
CA HIS A 77 11.02 -7.36 -19.77
C HIS A 77 11.71 -7.77 -21.06
N ARG A 78 10.96 -8.29 -22.05
CA ARG A 78 11.49 -8.51 -23.39
C ARG A 78 12.07 -7.24 -24.01
N SER A 79 11.37 -6.11 -23.93
CA SER A 79 11.89 -4.85 -24.45
C SER A 79 13.16 -4.36 -23.74
N ILE A 80 13.32 -4.63 -22.44
CA ILE A 80 14.58 -4.30 -21.74
C ILE A 80 15.77 -5.07 -22.34
N HIS A 81 15.60 -6.36 -22.62
CA HIS A 81 16.67 -7.20 -23.15
C HIS A 81 16.92 -7.01 -24.65
N GLU A 82 15.91 -6.64 -25.42
CA GLU A 82 15.99 -6.41 -26.87
C GLU A 82 16.47 -5.00 -27.23
N GLN A 83 16.04 -3.96 -26.49
CA GLN A 83 16.28 -2.57 -26.88
C GLN A 83 17.60 -1.98 -26.40
N GLY A 84 18.38 -2.70 -25.58
CA GLY A 84 19.75 -2.34 -25.19
C GLY A 84 19.91 -0.91 -24.64
N GLU A 85 19.96 -0.77 -23.31
CA GLU A 85 20.25 0.47 -22.55
C GLU A 85 19.43 1.75 -22.82
N GLY A 86 18.71 1.88 -23.93
CA GLY A 86 18.04 3.11 -24.36
C GLY A 86 16.62 3.30 -23.86
N TYR A 87 16.35 3.16 -22.56
CA TYR A 87 15.10 3.73 -22.01
C TYR A 87 15.29 5.24 -21.85
N GLY A 88 14.55 6.01 -22.65
CA GLY A 88 14.60 7.46 -22.70
C GLY A 88 14.59 8.11 -21.32
N SER A 89 15.57 8.99 -21.12
CA SER A 89 15.85 9.78 -19.92
C SER A 89 14.62 10.56 -19.42
N HIS A 90 13.81 9.93 -18.57
CA HIS A 90 13.08 10.65 -17.53
C HIS A 90 13.79 10.43 -16.20
N ARG A 91 14.56 11.43 -15.77
CA ARG A 91 15.40 11.39 -14.55
C ARG A 91 14.62 11.16 -13.24
N SER A 92 13.29 11.17 -13.29
CA SER A 92 12.40 10.87 -12.17
C SER A 92 11.93 9.41 -12.14
N ASP A 93 12.35 8.60 -13.12
CA ASP A 93 11.94 7.21 -13.21
C ASP A 93 12.82 6.32 -12.32
N VAL A 94 12.20 5.57 -11.41
CA VAL A 94 12.88 4.57 -10.56
C VAL A 94 13.66 3.57 -11.41
N ARG A 95 13.26 3.37 -12.67
CA ARG A 95 13.91 2.48 -13.64
C ARG A 95 15.27 2.98 -14.14
N SER A 96 15.60 4.25 -13.91
CA SER A 96 16.88 4.84 -14.29
C SER A 96 17.96 4.70 -13.21
N PHE A 97 17.63 4.14 -12.04
CA PHE A 97 18.60 3.93 -10.97
C PHE A 97 19.35 2.60 -11.17
N ASP A 98 20.67 2.61 -10.95
CA ASP A 98 21.53 1.43 -11.15
C ASP A 98 21.08 0.24 -10.31
N GLY A 99 20.64 0.48 -9.07
CA GLY A 99 20.12 -0.57 -8.19
C GLY A 99 18.87 -1.26 -8.74
N TYR A 100 18.04 -0.56 -9.51
CA TYR A 100 16.89 -1.16 -10.17
C TYR A 100 17.34 -2.07 -11.32
N ARG A 101 18.28 -1.60 -12.15
CA ARG A 101 18.81 -2.41 -13.25
C ARG A 101 19.61 -3.63 -12.80
N ALA A 102 20.38 -3.50 -11.72
CA ALA A 102 21.12 -4.60 -11.14
C ALA A 102 20.21 -5.67 -10.51
N ALA A 103 18.98 -5.30 -10.15
CA ALA A 103 18.01 -6.20 -9.54
C ALA A 103 17.05 -6.85 -10.55
N ILE A 104 16.96 -6.32 -11.78
CA ILE A 104 16.27 -7.00 -12.89
C ILE A 104 17.04 -8.26 -13.25
N GLU A 105 16.34 -9.27 -13.75
CA GLU A 105 16.96 -10.50 -14.22
C GLU A 105 17.99 -10.26 -15.34
N THR A 106 18.91 -11.20 -15.50
CA THR A 106 19.80 -11.19 -16.66
C THR A 106 19.07 -11.65 -17.91
N ARG A 107 19.64 -11.40 -19.10
CA ARG A 107 19.08 -11.92 -20.35
C ARG A 107 19.04 -13.44 -20.40
N ASP A 108 20.03 -14.10 -19.81
CA ASP A 108 20.07 -15.58 -19.75
C ASP A 108 18.96 -16.10 -18.83
N ASP A 109 18.75 -15.46 -17.68
CA ASP A 109 17.61 -15.77 -16.80
C ASP A 109 16.27 -15.60 -17.51
N PHE A 110 16.10 -14.49 -18.26
CA PHE A 110 14.90 -14.25 -19.05
C PHE A 110 14.66 -15.36 -20.09
N ASN A 111 15.72 -15.78 -20.80
CA ASN A 111 15.64 -16.86 -21.79
C ASN A 111 15.30 -18.22 -21.14
N GLU A 112 15.69 -18.43 -19.89
CA GLU A 112 15.32 -19.59 -19.07
C GLU A 112 13.93 -19.45 -18.42
N ASN A 113 13.14 -18.44 -18.79
CA ASN A 113 11.83 -18.11 -18.22
C ASN A 113 11.87 -17.76 -16.73
N ARG A 114 12.98 -17.22 -16.23
CA ARG A 114 13.12 -16.70 -14.88
C ARG A 114 13.02 -15.17 -14.90
N LEU A 115 11.94 -14.65 -14.32
CA LEU A 115 11.62 -13.22 -14.35
C LEU A 115 11.81 -12.57 -12.99
N GLY A 116 12.55 -11.46 -12.94
CA GLY A 116 12.80 -10.67 -11.73
C GLY A 116 11.87 -9.45 -11.68
N VAL A 117 10.71 -9.58 -11.03
CA VAL A 117 9.74 -8.47 -10.95
C VAL A 117 9.99 -7.63 -9.70
N LEU A 118 10.37 -6.37 -9.90
CA LEU A 118 10.46 -5.37 -8.83
C LEU A 118 9.13 -4.63 -8.69
N LEU A 119 8.51 -4.78 -7.52
CA LEU A 119 7.23 -4.15 -7.20
C LEU A 119 7.45 -2.95 -6.28
N SER A 120 7.02 -1.77 -6.73
CA SER A 120 6.90 -0.59 -5.89
C SER A 120 5.46 -0.42 -5.42
N VAL A 121 5.27 -0.19 -4.12
CA VAL A 121 3.95 0.05 -3.54
C VAL A 121 3.86 1.52 -3.17
N SER A 122 2.98 2.26 -3.85
CA SER A 122 2.52 3.56 -3.37
C SER A 122 1.29 3.35 -2.48
N VAL A 123 1.32 3.95 -1.30
CA VAL A 123 0.20 3.92 -0.35
C VAL A 123 -0.72 5.13 -0.48
N ASP A 124 -0.31 6.13 -1.26
CA ASP A 124 -1.13 7.32 -1.52
C ASP A 124 -2.31 6.97 -2.43
N GLY A 125 -3.53 7.26 -1.99
CA GLY A 125 -4.77 6.87 -2.66
C GLY A 125 -5.04 5.35 -2.76
N PHE A 126 -4.26 4.51 -2.06
CA PHE A 126 -4.41 3.06 -2.15
C PHE A 126 -5.79 2.59 -1.66
N THR A 127 -6.57 2.04 -2.58
CA THR A 127 -7.87 1.44 -2.28
C THR A 127 -7.83 -0.04 -2.68
N PRO A 128 -7.88 -0.98 -1.72
CA PRO A 128 -7.81 -2.40 -2.06
C PRO A 128 -9.05 -2.83 -2.86
N ARG A 129 -8.81 -3.39 -4.06
CA ARG A 129 -9.84 -3.64 -5.10
C ARG A 129 -11.05 -4.46 -4.63
N ARG A 130 -10.90 -5.29 -3.60
CA ARG A 130 -11.95 -6.19 -3.09
C ARG A 130 -12.55 -5.80 -1.73
N ILE A 131 -12.18 -4.65 -1.15
CA ILE A 131 -12.74 -4.22 0.15
C ILE A 131 -14.05 -3.44 -0.02
N LEU A 132 -14.33 -2.88 -1.20
CA LEU A 132 -15.51 -2.04 -1.45
C LEU A 132 -16.82 -2.78 -1.78
N ARG A 133 -16.82 -4.12 -1.89
CA ARG A 133 -18.05 -4.88 -2.26
C ARG A 133 -18.87 -5.37 -1.07
N PHE A 134 -18.42 -5.15 0.17
CA PHE A 134 -19.09 -5.64 1.38
C PHE A 134 -19.02 -4.62 2.53
N GLU A 135 -19.32 -3.36 2.25
CA GLU A 135 -19.78 -2.40 3.27
C GLU A 135 -21.28 -2.16 3.11
#